data_AF-A0A5Q0Q6S8-F1
#
_entry.id   AF-A0A5Q0Q6S8-F1
#
_cell.length_a   1.000
_cell.length_b   1.000
_cell.length_c   1.000
_cell.angle_alpha   90.00
_cell.angle_beta   90.00
_cell.angle_gamma   90.00
#
_symmetry.space_group_name_H-M   'P 1'
#
loop_
_entity.id
_entity.type
_entity.pdbx_description
1 polymer ?
#
loop_
_entity_poly.entity_id
_entity_poly.type
_entity_poly.pdbx_seq_one_letter_code
_entity_poly.pdbx_strand_id
1 'polypeptide(L)'
;MKVFVLLICTLLAAQFSYAQNLNSQSKLSADSIIINAYRIDQIKREEMMKVINKSDYPKDSLVLKIMDLKKQDAQNQNLVFPLIDQYTIGSIELSPLALNGAYYIIQHAEIEQQEKYQSFVEKLFEKKVINTVEYARFVDRVRVKRNKAQYYLTQAYQNAGTEGTFPYPLTADAAELVNKIGLKETFQKDIASFKNEYTPIFLKEDEFAIFGHILNNVNKEKINNIEIKLNGKTITRTNKEGFFAFKIKRTEAVPELELLVEGKSIKQRIEILPENDWLSVNIGI
;
A
#
# COMPACT_ATOMS: atom_id res chain seq x y z
N MET A 1 28.81 -46.69 51.05
CA MET A 1 29.39 -45.95 49.91
C MET A 1 28.58 -46.08 48.62
N LYS A 2 28.24 -47.30 48.14
CA LYS A 2 27.46 -47.50 46.90
C LYS A 2 26.06 -46.87 46.90
N VAL A 3 25.34 -46.90 48.03
CA VAL A 3 23.99 -46.31 48.14
C VAL A 3 24.02 -44.77 48.12
N PHE A 4 25.07 -44.17 48.68
CA PHE A 4 25.24 -42.71 48.73
C PHE A 4 25.58 -42.12 47.35
N VAL A 5 26.35 -42.85 46.54
CA VAL A 5 26.66 -42.48 45.14
C VAL A 5 25.40 -42.57 44.26
N LEU A 6 24.55 -43.58 44.47
CA LEU A 6 23.31 -43.73 43.70
C LEU A 6 22.32 -42.57 43.96
N LEU A 7 22.26 -42.08 45.20
CA LEU A 7 21.38 -40.97 45.59
C LEU A 7 21.85 -39.61 45.03
N ILE A 8 23.16 -39.41 44.91
CA ILE A 8 23.74 -38.20 44.31
C ILE A 8 23.51 -38.18 42.79
N CYS A 9 23.60 -39.33 42.12
CA CYS A 9 23.33 -39.44 40.68
C CYS A 9 21.85 -39.19 40.34
N THR A 10 20.90 -39.61 41.17
CA THR A 10 19.46 -39.36 40.94
C THR A 10 19.07 -37.90 41.21
N LEU A 11 19.68 -37.26 42.21
CA LEU A 11 19.50 -35.82 42.47
C LEU A 11 20.04 -34.95 41.32
N LEU A 12 21.20 -35.30 40.75
CA LEU A 12 21.75 -34.61 39.58
C LEU A 12 20.88 -34.79 38.33
N ALA A 13 20.36 -36.00 38.07
CA ALA A 13 19.48 -36.25 36.93
C ALA A 13 18.15 -35.46 37.01
N ALA A 14 17.60 -35.29 38.22
CA ALA A 14 16.44 -34.45 38.44
C ALA A 14 16.75 -32.97 38.14
N GLN A 15 17.91 -32.45 38.56
CA GLN A 15 18.29 -31.06 38.29
C GLN A 15 18.52 -30.78 36.79
N PHE A 16 19.10 -31.72 36.03
CA PHE A 16 19.21 -31.59 34.57
C PHE A 16 17.85 -31.63 33.87
N SER A 17 16.89 -32.41 34.38
CA SER A 17 15.54 -32.49 33.82
C SER A 17 14.72 -31.20 34.08
N TYR A 18 14.89 -30.58 35.26
CA TYR A 18 14.28 -29.29 35.57
C TYR A 18 14.94 -28.11 34.82
N ALA A 19 16.25 -28.14 34.57
CA ALA A 19 16.94 -27.12 33.76
C ALA A 19 16.55 -27.19 32.27
N GLN A 20 16.24 -28.38 31.75
CA GLN A 20 15.71 -28.54 30.39
C GLN A 20 14.23 -28.08 30.28
N ASN A 21 13.46 -28.13 31.38
CA ASN A 21 12.08 -27.66 31.42
C ASN A 21 11.93 -26.16 31.73
N LEU A 22 12.93 -25.52 32.36
CA LEU A 22 12.92 -24.06 32.55
C LEU A 22 13.22 -23.28 31.25
N ASN A 23 13.80 -23.94 30.24
CA ASN A 23 13.97 -23.37 28.89
C ASN A 23 12.77 -23.62 27.96
N SER A 24 11.82 -24.48 28.33
CA SER A 24 10.64 -24.81 27.52
C SER A 24 9.41 -23.96 27.86
N GLN A 25 9.49 -23.12 28.90
CA GLN A 25 8.39 -22.26 29.33
C GLN A 25 8.68 -20.77 29.05
N SER A 26 8.08 -20.29 27.95
CA SER A 26 7.78 -18.88 27.59
C SER A 26 8.70 -18.09 26.64
N LYS A 27 9.48 -18.74 25.76
CA LYS A 27 9.87 -18.07 24.50
C LYS A 27 8.93 -18.55 23.39
N LEU A 28 7.92 -17.73 23.05
CA LEU A 28 7.14 -17.97 21.83
C LEU A 28 8.14 -18.12 20.67
N SER A 29 7.98 -19.17 19.85
CA SER A 29 8.79 -19.30 18.64
C SER A 29 8.58 -18.08 17.75
N ALA A 30 9.60 -17.68 16.98
CA ALA A 30 9.51 -16.55 16.05
C ALA A 30 8.28 -16.67 15.14
N ASP A 31 8.00 -17.90 14.68
CA ASP A 31 6.77 -18.27 13.98
C ASP A 31 5.50 -17.86 14.72
N SER A 32 5.38 -18.25 15.99
CA SER A 32 4.18 -17.97 16.79
C SER A 32 3.99 -16.47 17.01
N ILE A 33 5.07 -15.70 17.14
CA ILE A 33 5.02 -14.24 17.26
C ILE A 33 4.45 -13.63 15.97
N ILE A 34 5.00 -14.00 14.81
CA ILE A 34 4.59 -13.45 13.52
C ILE A 34 3.15 -13.85 13.18
N ILE A 35 2.80 -15.12 13.36
CA ILE A 35 1.46 -15.64 13.08
C ILE A 35 0.42 -14.94 13.97
N ASN A 36 0.72 -14.74 15.26
CA ASN A 36 -0.19 -14.02 16.14
C ASN A 36 -0.32 -12.54 15.77
N ALA A 37 0.79 -11.87 15.42
CA ALA A 37 0.76 -10.48 14.95
C ALA A 37 -0.12 -10.33 13.69
N TYR A 38 0.07 -11.22 12.71
CA TYR A 38 -0.76 -11.28 11.50
C TYR A 38 -2.24 -11.52 11.82
N ARG A 39 -2.56 -12.49 12.69
CA ARG A 39 -3.94 -12.77 13.10
C ARG A 39 -4.60 -11.54 13.74
N ILE A 40 -3.88 -10.82 14.60
CA ILE A 40 -4.39 -9.61 15.24
C ILE A 40 -4.61 -8.50 14.21
N ASP A 41 -3.68 -8.30 13.26
CA ASP A 41 -3.84 -7.36 12.14
C ASP A 41 -5.12 -7.65 11.35
N GLN A 42 -5.33 -8.90 10.93
CA GLN A 42 -6.50 -9.27 10.14
C GLN A 42 -7.81 -9.05 10.91
N ILE A 43 -7.87 -9.40 12.20
CA ILE A 43 -9.04 -9.15 13.04
C ILE A 43 -9.37 -7.64 13.09
N LYS A 44 -8.36 -6.78 13.26
CA LYS A 44 -8.59 -5.33 13.30
C LYS A 44 -9.06 -4.76 11.96
N ARG A 45 -8.55 -5.28 10.85
CA ARG A 45 -9.02 -4.92 9.50
C ARG A 45 -10.46 -5.38 9.27
N GLU A 46 -10.81 -6.60 9.66
CA GLU A 46 -12.19 -7.09 9.60
C GLU A 46 -13.15 -6.25 10.45
N GLU A 47 -12.75 -5.89 11.67
CA GLU A 47 -13.52 -4.99 12.53
C GLU A 47 -13.77 -3.63 11.84
N MET A 48 -12.73 -3.05 11.23
CA MET A 48 -12.84 -1.78 10.50
C MET A 48 -13.76 -1.90 9.28
N MET A 49 -13.60 -2.96 8.47
CA MET A 49 -14.44 -3.20 7.29
C MET A 49 -15.92 -3.38 7.66
N LYS A 50 -16.22 -4.04 8.79
CA LYS A 50 -17.58 -4.15 9.32
C LYS A 50 -18.19 -2.79 9.70
N VAL A 51 -17.38 -1.80 10.06
CA VAL A 51 -17.86 -0.43 10.32
C VAL A 51 -18.10 0.30 8.99
N ILE A 52 -17.14 0.24 8.07
CA ILE A 52 -17.22 0.89 6.75
C ILE A 52 -18.45 0.41 5.95
N ASN A 53 -18.76 -0.88 6.02
CA ASN A 53 -19.87 -1.48 5.28
C ASN A 53 -21.26 -1.18 5.86
N LYS A 54 -21.36 -0.48 7.00
CA LYS A 54 -22.66 -0.05 7.54
C LYS A 54 -23.07 1.25 6.84
N SER A 55 -24.30 1.31 6.34
CA SER A 55 -24.82 2.48 5.62
C SER A 55 -24.87 3.77 6.44
N ASP A 56 -25.03 3.67 7.77
CA ASP A 56 -25.04 4.80 8.72
C ASP A 56 -24.06 4.58 9.89
N TYR A 57 -22.75 4.64 9.63
CA TYR A 57 -21.76 4.61 10.71
C TYR A 57 -21.40 6.03 11.19
N PRO A 58 -21.26 6.27 12.51
CA PRO A 58 -20.74 7.52 13.03
C PRO A 58 -19.29 7.74 12.57
N LYS A 59 -19.00 8.86 11.91
CA LYS A 59 -17.65 9.17 11.39
C LYS A 59 -16.57 9.13 12.48
N ASP A 60 -16.90 9.57 13.70
CA ASP A 60 -15.99 9.53 14.85
C ASP A 60 -15.60 8.09 15.22
N SER A 61 -16.53 7.13 15.07
CA SER A 61 -16.26 5.70 15.28
C SER A 61 -15.26 5.15 14.26
N LEU A 62 -15.33 5.61 13.00
CA LEU A 62 -14.36 5.23 11.97
C LEU A 62 -12.97 5.82 12.26
N VAL A 63 -12.88 7.09 12.67
CA VAL A 63 -11.60 7.74 13.02
C VAL A 63 -10.92 6.97 14.15
N LEU A 64 -11.65 6.63 15.22
CA LEU A 64 -11.11 5.84 16.33
C LEU A 64 -10.61 4.47 15.86
N LYS A 65 -11.35 3.78 14.98
CA LYS A 65 -10.92 2.49 14.42
C LYS A 65 -9.68 2.60 13.53
N ILE A 66 -9.53 3.68 12.77
CA ILE A 66 -8.31 3.94 12.00
C ILE A 66 -7.12 4.18 12.93
N MET A 67 -7.30 4.95 14.01
CA MET A 67 -6.24 5.18 15.00
C MET A 67 -5.83 3.88 15.69
N ASP A 68 -6.78 3.06 16.10
CA ASP A 68 -6.52 1.74 16.67
C ASP A 68 -5.76 0.83 15.71
N LEU A 69 -6.15 0.82 14.42
CA LEU A 69 -5.46 0.04 13.39
C LEU A 69 -4.01 0.51 13.20
N LYS A 70 -3.77 1.83 13.11
CA LYS A 70 -2.41 2.37 13.00
C LYS A 70 -1.54 2.03 14.21
N LYS A 71 -2.11 2.10 15.41
CA LYS A 71 -1.42 1.70 16.64
C LYS A 71 -1.05 0.22 16.60
N GLN A 72 -1.98 -0.63 16.16
CA GLN A 72 -1.74 -2.07 16.03
C GLN A 72 -0.70 -2.39 14.96
N ASP A 73 -0.75 -1.71 13.81
CA ASP A 73 0.24 -1.83 12.72
C ASP A 73 1.65 -1.55 13.26
N ALA A 74 1.83 -0.44 13.98
CA ALA A 74 3.11 -0.10 14.60
C ALA A 74 3.59 -1.15 15.62
N GLN A 75 2.69 -1.68 16.46
CA GLN A 75 3.04 -2.74 17.42
C GLN A 75 3.47 -4.03 16.71
N ASN A 76 2.75 -4.44 15.68
CA ASN A 76 3.10 -5.63 14.90
C ASN A 76 4.44 -5.46 14.19
N GLN A 77 4.69 -4.30 13.58
CA GLN A 77 5.95 -3.98 12.91
C GLN A 77 7.14 -4.05 13.89
N ASN A 78 7.02 -3.45 15.08
CA ASN A 78 8.06 -3.48 16.10
C ASN A 78 8.41 -4.91 16.57
N LEU A 79 7.44 -5.82 16.57
CA LEU A 79 7.65 -7.22 16.94
C LEU A 79 8.24 -8.06 15.79
N VAL A 80 7.78 -7.83 14.56
CA VAL A 80 8.03 -8.70 13.41
C VAL A 80 9.29 -8.31 12.64
N PHE A 81 9.61 -7.02 12.52
CA PHE A 81 10.78 -6.56 11.76
C PHE A 81 12.12 -7.12 12.25
N PRO A 82 12.41 -7.16 13.57
CA PRO A 82 13.63 -7.81 14.05
C PRO A 82 13.72 -9.30 13.69
N LEU A 83 12.58 -10.00 13.59
CA LEU A 83 12.54 -11.41 13.20
C LEU A 83 12.79 -11.59 11.71
N ILE A 84 12.29 -10.68 10.86
CA ILE A 84 12.63 -10.66 9.43
C ILE A 84 14.12 -10.40 9.25
N ASP A 85 14.69 -9.45 10.00
CA ASP A 85 16.13 -9.14 9.95
C ASP A 85 16.97 -10.38 10.32
N GLN A 86 16.60 -11.08 11.40
CA GLN A 86 17.22 -12.33 11.84
C GLN A 86 17.10 -13.46 10.80
N TYR A 87 15.93 -13.64 10.19
CA TYR A 87 15.72 -14.63 9.13
C TYR A 87 16.58 -14.29 7.90
N THR A 88 16.68 -13.01 7.55
CA THR A 88 17.43 -12.55 6.37
C THR A 88 18.92 -12.82 6.48
N ILE A 89 19.49 -12.73 7.69
CA ILE A 89 20.89 -13.08 7.96
C ILE A 89 21.10 -14.58 8.28
N GLY A 90 20.04 -15.39 8.25
CA GLY A 90 20.08 -16.82 8.51
C GLY A 90 20.26 -17.21 9.97
N SER A 91 19.98 -16.31 10.93
CA SER A 91 20.10 -16.63 12.37
C SER A 91 18.88 -17.37 12.91
N ILE A 92 17.76 -17.37 12.19
CA ILE A 92 16.55 -18.15 12.49
C ILE A 92 15.96 -18.72 11.20
N GLU A 93 15.18 -19.78 11.34
CA GLU A 93 14.30 -20.28 10.30
C GLU A 93 12.85 -19.89 10.59
N LEU A 94 12.05 -19.69 9.54
CA LEU A 94 10.63 -19.36 9.63
C LEU A 94 9.82 -20.27 8.72
N SER A 95 8.66 -20.73 9.19
CA SER A 95 7.78 -21.51 8.32
C SER A 95 7.17 -20.64 7.20
N PRO A 96 6.69 -21.26 6.10
CA PRO A 96 5.97 -20.53 5.05
C PRO A 96 4.78 -19.71 5.57
N LEU A 97 4.09 -20.20 6.61
CA LEU A 97 2.97 -19.48 7.22
C LEU A 97 3.43 -18.22 7.95
N ALA A 98 4.53 -18.30 8.71
CA ALA A 98 5.11 -17.12 9.35
C ALA A 98 5.65 -16.13 8.32
N LEU A 99 6.31 -16.61 7.26
CA LEU A 99 6.80 -15.76 6.17
C LEU A 99 5.65 -15.04 5.44
N ASN A 100 4.52 -15.71 5.20
CA ASN A 100 3.33 -15.09 4.63
C ASN A 100 2.74 -14.04 5.60
N GLY A 101 2.65 -14.34 6.89
CA GLY A 101 2.24 -13.36 7.90
C GLY A 101 3.15 -12.12 7.95
N ALA A 102 4.47 -12.31 7.84
CA ALA A 102 5.45 -11.23 7.77
C ALA A 102 5.22 -10.33 6.54
N TYR A 103 4.90 -10.91 5.38
CA TYR A 103 4.54 -10.15 4.17
C TYR A 103 3.37 -9.19 4.42
N TYR A 104 2.29 -9.64 5.06
CA TYR A 104 1.14 -8.77 5.33
C TYR A 104 1.50 -7.61 6.27
N ILE A 105 2.33 -7.85 7.29
CA ILE A 105 2.82 -6.77 8.15
C ILE A 105 3.66 -5.75 7.37
N ILE A 106 4.54 -6.20 6.46
CA ILE A 106 5.32 -5.31 5.58
C ILE A 106 4.39 -4.51 4.64
N GLN A 107 3.40 -5.14 4.01
CA GLN A 107 2.47 -4.49 3.08
C GLN A 107 1.70 -3.31 3.73
N HIS A 108 1.60 -3.30 5.07
CA HIS A 108 0.94 -2.26 5.85
C HIS A 108 1.88 -1.23 6.48
N ALA A 109 3.19 -1.38 6.28
CA ALA A 109 4.18 -0.45 6.80
C ALA A 109 4.27 0.87 6.01
N GLU A 110 4.96 1.85 6.59
CA GLU A 110 5.36 3.08 5.91
C GLU A 110 6.37 2.80 4.80
N ILE A 111 6.51 3.75 3.86
CA ILE A 111 7.26 3.54 2.62
C ILE A 111 8.73 3.14 2.88
N GLU A 112 9.37 3.75 3.86
CA GLU A 112 10.78 3.47 4.20
C GLU A 112 10.99 2.01 4.60
N GLN A 113 10.02 1.43 5.32
CA GLN A 113 10.07 0.04 5.75
C GLN A 113 9.70 -0.91 4.61
N GLN A 114 8.76 -0.52 3.75
CA GLN A 114 8.44 -1.29 2.56
C GLN A 114 9.65 -1.41 1.63
N GLU A 115 10.38 -0.32 1.42
CA GLU A 115 11.62 -0.31 0.64
C GLU A 115 12.72 -1.13 1.31
N LYS A 116 12.94 -0.99 2.62
CA LYS A 116 13.91 -1.79 3.38
C LYS A 116 13.70 -3.29 3.14
N TYR A 117 12.44 -3.74 3.11
CA TYR A 117 12.08 -5.14 2.99
C TYR A 117 11.71 -5.58 1.56
N GLN A 118 11.93 -4.75 0.54
CA GLN A 118 11.57 -5.09 -0.84
C GLN A 118 12.24 -6.39 -1.31
N SER A 119 13.54 -6.54 -1.12
CA SER A 119 14.27 -7.77 -1.51
C SER A 119 13.82 -9.01 -0.72
N PHE A 120 13.30 -8.84 0.50
CA PHE A 120 12.69 -9.93 1.24
C PHE A 120 11.38 -10.37 0.56
N VAL A 121 10.52 -9.43 0.15
CA VAL A 121 9.27 -9.73 -0.55
C VAL A 121 9.52 -10.39 -1.92
N GLU A 122 10.53 -9.93 -2.66
CA GLU A 122 10.95 -10.58 -3.93
C GLU A 122 11.30 -12.05 -3.71
N LYS A 123 12.09 -12.36 -2.66
CA LYS A 123 12.41 -13.76 -2.30
C LYS A 123 11.17 -14.56 -1.89
N LEU A 124 10.19 -13.95 -1.24
CA LEU A 124 8.92 -14.63 -0.91
C LEU A 124 8.16 -15.02 -2.17
N PHE A 125 8.14 -14.14 -3.17
CA PHE A 125 7.50 -14.42 -4.45
C PHE A 125 8.23 -15.53 -5.22
N GLU A 126 9.56 -15.47 -5.29
CA GLU A 126 10.39 -16.53 -5.92
C GLU A 126 10.16 -17.90 -5.26
N LYS A 127 10.04 -17.92 -3.93
CA LYS A 127 9.74 -19.13 -3.15
C LYS A 127 8.26 -19.53 -3.15
N LYS A 128 7.39 -18.81 -3.86
CA LYS A 128 5.93 -19.03 -3.91
C LYS A 128 5.24 -18.99 -2.55
N VAL A 129 5.81 -18.25 -1.59
CA VAL A 129 5.18 -18.00 -0.27
C VAL A 129 4.05 -16.96 -0.41
N ILE A 130 4.18 -16.06 -1.38
CA ILE A 130 3.13 -15.14 -1.81
C ILE A 130 2.81 -15.39 -3.28
N ASN A 131 1.57 -15.12 -3.67
CA ASN A 131 1.10 -15.29 -5.04
C ASN A 131 1.43 -14.05 -5.90
N THR A 132 1.21 -14.20 -7.21
CA THR A 132 1.49 -13.15 -8.19
C THR A 132 0.72 -11.85 -7.95
N VAL A 133 -0.53 -11.94 -7.52
CA VAL A 133 -1.36 -10.75 -7.24
C VAL A 133 -0.88 -10.01 -6.00
N GLU A 134 -0.47 -10.75 -4.97
CA GLU A 134 0.16 -10.19 -3.76
C GLU A 134 1.45 -9.45 -4.12
N TYR A 135 2.34 -10.10 -4.88
CA TYR A 135 3.57 -9.47 -5.34
C TYR A 135 3.32 -8.20 -6.17
N ALA A 136 2.43 -8.27 -7.17
CA ALA A 136 2.07 -7.14 -8.01
C ALA A 136 1.52 -5.96 -7.19
N ARG A 137 0.67 -6.25 -6.20
CA ARG A 137 0.12 -5.24 -5.29
C ARG A 137 1.18 -4.56 -4.45
N PHE A 138 2.13 -5.31 -3.92
CA PHE A 138 3.23 -4.74 -3.15
C PHE A 138 4.10 -3.83 -4.00
N VAL A 139 4.50 -4.29 -5.19
CA VAL A 139 5.35 -3.50 -6.10
C VAL A 139 4.68 -2.19 -6.48
N ASP A 140 3.43 -2.22 -6.94
CA ASP A 140 2.72 -0.99 -7.31
C ASP A 140 2.51 -0.07 -6.10
N ARG A 141 2.25 -0.61 -4.90
CA ARG A 141 2.10 0.18 -3.67
C ARG A 141 3.36 0.97 -3.33
N VAL A 142 4.53 0.33 -3.39
CA VAL A 142 5.83 1.00 -3.16
C VAL A 142 6.02 2.11 -4.20
N ARG A 143 5.78 1.80 -5.48
CA ARG A 143 5.91 2.76 -6.58
C ARG A 143 5.00 3.96 -6.41
N VAL A 144 3.70 3.75 -6.15
CA VAL A 144 2.72 4.82 -5.97
C VAL A 144 3.05 5.69 -4.76
N LYS A 145 3.49 5.12 -3.63
CA LYS A 145 3.93 5.91 -2.47
C LYS A 145 5.16 6.77 -2.76
N ARG A 146 5.93 6.47 -3.81
CA ARG A 146 7.05 7.27 -4.33
C ARG A 146 6.68 8.11 -5.55
N ASN A 147 5.38 8.34 -5.78
CA ASN A 147 4.89 9.09 -6.93
C ASN A 147 5.39 8.56 -8.29
N LYS A 148 5.68 7.25 -8.35
CA LYS A 148 6.08 6.55 -9.58
C LYS A 148 4.87 5.93 -10.27
N ALA A 149 4.95 5.81 -11.58
CA ALA A 149 3.95 5.10 -12.38
C ALA A 149 4.00 3.61 -12.03
N GLN A 150 2.84 2.98 -11.85
CA GLN A 150 2.72 1.58 -11.45
C GLN A 150 2.92 0.62 -12.63
N TYR A 151 3.15 -0.66 -12.35
CA TYR A 151 3.37 -1.68 -13.36
C TYR A 151 2.12 -2.51 -13.63
N TYR A 152 1.32 -2.80 -12.62
CA TYR A 152 0.35 -3.89 -12.67
C TYR A 152 -1.12 -3.49 -12.43
N LEU A 153 -1.42 -2.19 -12.42
CA LEU A 153 -2.78 -1.64 -12.24
C LEU A 153 -3.44 -1.99 -10.90
N THR A 154 -2.68 -2.31 -9.86
CA THR A 154 -3.27 -2.77 -8.59
C THR A 154 -3.61 -1.64 -7.61
N GLN A 155 -3.12 -0.43 -7.87
CA GLN A 155 -3.39 0.75 -7.04
C GLN A 155 -4.26 1.75 -7.78
N ALA A 156 -5.18 2.36 -7.05
CA ALA A 156 -6.04 3.39 -7.58
C ALA A 156 -6.32 4.45 -6.51
N TYR A 157 -6.47 5.68 -6.96
CA TYR A 157 -6.80 6.86 -6.20
C TYR A 157 -8.32 6.99 -6.06
N GLN A 158 -8.78 7.33 -4.86
CA GLN A 158 -10.17 7.70 -4.61
C GLN A 158 -10.17 8.93 -3.70
N ASN A 159 -10.87 9.99 -4.10
CA ASN A 159 -11.07 11.14 -3.24
C ASN A 159 -12.24 10.88 -2.28
N ALA A 160 -12.13 11.36 -1.04
CA ALA A 160 -13.19 11.26 -0.07
C ALA A 160 -14.38 12.13 -0.50
N GLY A 161 -15.55 11.50 -0.70
CA GLY A 161 -16.77 12.20 -1.10
C GLY A 161 -17.06 12.23 -2.59
N THR A 162 -16.22 11.59 -3.42
CA THR A 162 -16.50 11.40 -4.85
C THR A 162 -16.82 9.95 -5.16
N GLU A 163 -17.79 9.73 -6.05
CA GLU A 163 -18.08 8.39 -6.56
C GLU A 163 -17.05 8.04 -7.63
N GLY A 164 -16.33 6.93 -7.46
CA GLY A 164 -15.41 6.42 -8.47
C GLY A 164 -13.95 6.37 -8.02
N THR A 165 -13.21 5.48 -8.66
CA THR A 165 -11.81 5.20 -8.39
C THR A 165 -11.02 5.43 -9.67
N PHE A 166 -9.92 6.16 -9.58
CA PHE A 166 -9.03 6.46 -10.70
C PHE A 166 -7.74 5.65 -10.59
N PRO A 167 -7.32 4.89 -11.61
CA PRO A 167 -6.07 4.15 -11.55
C PRO A 167 -4.89 5.11 -11.54
N TYR A 168 -3.90 4.90 -10.67
CA TYR A 168 -2.65 5.64 -10.78
C TYR A 168 -2.00 5.39 -12.16
N PRO A 169 -1.21 6.33 -12.70
CA PRO A 169 -0.58 6.18 -14.00
C PRO A 169 0.28 4.92 -14.08
N LEU A 170 0.34 4.31 -15.26
CA LEU A 170 1.17 3.13 -15.56
C LEU A 170 2.38 3.50 -16.40
N THR A 171 3.42 2.67 -16.32
CA THR A 171 4.52 2.74 -17.27
C THR A 171 4.09 2.26 -18.66
N ALA A 172 4.74 2.78 -19.72
CA ALA A 172 4.42 2.43 -21.10
C ALA A 172 4.60 0.93 -21.41
N ASP A 173 5.49 0.24 -20.69
CA ASP A 173 5.81 -1.18 -20.80
C ASP A 173 4.95 -2.09 -19.90
N ALA A 174 3.93 -1.54 -19.20
CA ALA A 174 3.10 -2.29 -18.25
C ALA A 174 2.53 -3.60 -18.84
N ALA A 175 2.10 -3.60 -20.10
CA ALA A 175 1.58 -4.80 -20.75
C ALA A 175 2.61 -5.94 -20.84
N GLU A 176 3.89 -5.61 -21.07
CA GLU A 176 4.99 -6.58 -21.09
C GLU A 176 5.29 -7.09 -19.68
N LEU A 177 5.40 -6.18 -18.71
CA LEU A 177 5.67 -6.50 -17.31
C LEU A 177 4.59 -7.42 -16.71
N VAL A 178 3.32 -7.14 -17.00
CA VAL A 178 2.17 -7.95 -16.60
C VAL A 178 2.24 -9.35 -17.22
N ASN A 179 2.59 -9.43 -18.52
CA ASN A 179 2.70 -10.71 -19.21
C ASN A 179 3.82 -11.58 -18.61
N LYS A 180 4.95 -10.97 -18.23
CA LYS A 180 6.10 -11.65 -17.62
C LYS A 180 5.76 -12.37 -16.31
N ILE A 181 4.82 -11.82 -15.53
CA ILE A 181 4.40 -12.43 -14.25
C ILE A 181 3.10 -13.24 -14.36
N GLY A 182 2.49 -13.32 -15.56
CA GLY A 182 1.29 -14.13 -15.80
C GLY A 182 -0.03 -13.48 -15.37
N LEU A 183 -0.13 -12.15 -15.35
CA LEU A 183 -1.36 -11.42 -14.97
C LEU A 183 -2.14 -10.84 -16.16
N LYS A 184 -1.84 -11.26 -17.40
CA LYS A 184 -2.38 -10.64 -18.62
C LYS A 184 -3.91 -10.54 -18.65
N GLU A 185 -4.60 -11.63 -18.34
CA GLU A 185 -6.07 -11.69 -18.40
C GLU A 185 -6.71 -10.78 -17.33
N THR A 186 -6.21 -10.85 -16.09
CA THR A 186 -6.66 -9.99 -14.99
C THR A 186 -6.46 -8.52 -15.33
N PHE A 187 -5.28 -8.16 -15.83
CA PHE A 187 -4.95 -6.79 -16.22
C PHE A 187 -5.85 -6.27 -17.34
N GLN A 188 -6.13 -7.09 -18.37
CA GLN A 188 -7.04 -6.70 -19.44
C GLN A 188 -8.47 -6.45 -18.93
N LYS A 189 -8.95 -7.29 -18.01
CA LYS A 189 -10.25 -7.11 -17.35
C LYS A 189 -10.28 -5.83 -16.52
N ASP A 190 -9.22 -5.55 -15.76
CA ASP A 190 -9.12 -4.38 -14.91
C ASP A 190 -9.06 -3.09 -15.74
N ILE A 191 -8.27 -3.06 -16.83
CA ILE A 191 -8.27 -1.93 -17.78
C ILE A 191 -9.68 -1.69 -18.32
N ALA A 192 -10.39 -2.73 -18.75
CA ALA A 192 -11.73 -2.62 -19.32
C ALA A 192 -12.79 -2.13 -18.32
N SER A 193 -12.50 -2.24 -17.01
CA SER A 193 -13.38 -1.73 -15.95
C SER A 193 -13.32 -0.20 -15.83
N PHE A 194 -12.20 0.41 -16.23
CA PHE A 194 -12.00 1.85 -16.24
C PHE A 194 -12.44 2.43 -17.59
N LYS A 195 -13.29 3.47 -17.56
CA LYS A 195 -13.91 4.06 -18.76
C LYS A 195 -13.80 5.59 -18.77
N ASN A 196 -13.87 6.16 -19.97
CA ASN A 196 -13.91 7.60 -20.21
C ASN A 196 -12.72 8.33 -19.55
N GLU A 197 -12.97 9.38 -18.77
CA GLU A 197 -11.95 10.16 -18.08
C GLU A 197 -11.20 9.36 -17.00
N TYR A 198 -11.71 8.18 -16.60
CA TYR A 198 -11.00 7.26 -15.70
C TYR A 198 -10.10 6.26 -16.43
N THR A 199 -10.02 6.31 -17.76
CA THR A 199 -9.15 5.42 -18.54
C THR A 199 -7.70 5.54 -18.05
N PRO A 200 -6.98 4.42 -17.85
CA PRO A 200 -5.63 4.46 -17.31
C PRO A 200 -4.67 5.25 -18.22
N ILE A 201 -3.83 6.09 -17.60
CA ILE A 201 -2.80 6.86 -18.31
C ILE A 201 -1.51 6.05 -18.35
N PHE A 202 -0.99 5.82 -19.55
CA PHE A 202 0.33 5.21 -19.78
C PHE A 202 1.36 6.30 -20.05
N LEU A 203 2.47 6.25 -19.30
CA LEU A 203 3.55 7.22 -19.32
C LEU A 203 4.81 6.64 -19.96
N LYS A 204 5.33 7.38 -20.93
CA LYS A 204 6.72 7.25 -21.39
C LYS A 204 7.66 7.94 -20.40
N GLU A 205 8.95 7.65 -20.50
CA GLU A 205 9.98 8.20 -19.61
C GLU A 205 10.02 9.74 -19.60
N ASP A 206 9.78 10.36 -20.75
CA ASP A 206 9.75 11.82 -20.92
C ASP A 206 8.39 12.46 -20.62
N GLU A 207 7.41 11.70 -20.13
CA GLU A 207 6.05 12.14 -19.81
C GLU A 207 5.81 12.22 -18.31
N PHE A 208 4.87 13.08 -17.90
CA PHE A 208 4.44 13.27 -16.53
C PHE A 208 2.91 13.39 -16.48
N ALA A 209 2.26 12.77 -15.49
CA ALA A 209 0.80 12.85 -15.34
C ALA A 209 0.38 13.87 -14.27
N ILE A 210 -0.70 14.59 -14.54
CA ILE A 210 -1.38 15.43 -13.57
C ILE A 210 -2.84 14.97 -13.52
N PHE A 211 -3.33 14.69 -12.32
CA PHE A 211 -4.72 14.30 -12.11
C PHE A 211 -5.24 14.82 -10.78
N GLY A 212 -6.55 14.78 -10.58
CA GLY A 212 -7.15 15.09 -9.29
C GLY A 212 -8.57 15.59 -9.40
N HIS A 213 -9.03 16.30 -8.36
CA HIS A 213 -10.42 16.73 -8.26
C HIS A 213 -10.56 18.21 -7.98
N ILE A 214 -11.60 18.81 -8.54
CA ILE A 214 -12.16 20.07 -8.07
C ILE A 214 -13.35 19.73 -7.17
N LEU A 215 -13.33 20.25 -5.94
CA LEU A 215 -14.34 19.99 -4.91
C LEU A 215 -15.08 21.28 -4.57
N ASN A 216 -16.41 21.20 -4.44
CA ASN A 216 -17.20 22.34 -3.96
C ASN A 216 -17.24 22.29 -2.44
N ASN A 217 -16.56 23.22 -1.79
CA ASN A 217 -16.45 23.26 -0.33
C ASN A 217 -17.72 23.79 0.35
N VAL A 218 -18.62 24.44 -0.41
CA VAL A 218 -19.79 25.14 0.14
C VAL A 218 -21.02 24.25 0.21
N ASN A 219 -21.38 23.57 -0.89
CA ASN A 219 -22.62 22.80 -0.97
C ASN A 219 -22.42 21.31 -1.34
N LYS A 220 -21.17 20.86 -1.53
CA LYS A 220 -20.81 19.50 -1.99
C LYS A 220 -21.49 19.09 -3.29
N GLU A 221 -22.00 20.04 -4.07
CA GLU A 221 -22.55 19.74 -5.39
C GLU A 221 -21.41 19.35 -6.34
N LYS A 222 -21.75 18.44 -7.26
CA LYS A 222 -20.83 17.92 -8.25
C LYS A 222 -20.43 19.02 -9.23
N ILE A 223 -19.16 19.39 -9.24
CA ILE A 223 -18.60 20.35 -10.18
C ILE A 223 -18.28 19.63 -11.48
N ASN A 224 -18.93 20.02 -12.57
CA ASN A 224 -18.72 19.40 -13.87
C ASN A 224 -18.20 20.41 -14.91
N ASN A 225 -17.54 19.89 -15.93
CA ASN A 225 -17.20 20.63 -17.14
C ASN A 225 -16.34 21.90 -16.91
N ILE A 226 -15.54 21.92 -15.86
CA ILE A 226 -14.60 23.02 -15.59
C ILE A 226 -13.41 22.90 -16.51
N GLU A 227 -13.07 23.98 -17.21
CA GLU A 227 -11.90 24.02 -18.07
C GLU A 227 -10.62 24.03 -17.25
N ILE A 228 -9.76 23.06 -17.54
CA ILE A 228 -8.39 23.01 -17.04
C ILE A 228 -7.47 23.52 -18.13
N LYS A 229 -6.81 24.65 -17.84
CA LYS A 229 -5.85 25.29 -18.72
C LYS A 229 -4.44 25.12 -18.19
N LEU A 230 -3.52 24.87 -19.11
CA LEU A 230 -2.10 24.92 -18.86
C LEU A 230 -1.49 25.93 -19.83
N ASN A 231 -0.76 26.91 -19.29
CA ASN A 231 -0.14 27.98 -20.09
C ASN A 231 -1.14 28.67 -21.04
N GLY A 232 -2.36 28.92 -20.55
CA GLY A 232 -3.45 29.57 -21.29
C GLY A 232 -4.19 28.68 -22.30
N LYS A 233 -3.75 27.44 -22.54
CA LYS A 233 -4.41 26.48 -23.44
C LYS A 233 -5.27 25.50 -22.66
N THR A 234 -6.51 25.31 -23.08
CA THR A 234 -7.39 24.26 -22.52
C THR A 234 -6.82 22.89 -22.85
N ILE A 235 -6.51 22.10 -21.81
CA ILE A 235 -5.95 20.75 -21.93
C ILE A 235 -7.04 19.69 -21.73
N THR A 236 -7.92 19.90 -20.75
CA THR A 236 -9.01 18.98 -20.45
C THR A 236 -10.16 19.71 -19.74
N ARG A 237 -11.24 18.99 -19.46
CA ARG A 237 -12.34 19.45 -18.60
C ARG A 237 -12.62 18.42 -17.51
N THR A 238 -13.16 18.87 -16.38
CA THR A 238 -13.60 17.92 -15.35
C THR A 238 -14.80 17.11 -15.80
N ASN A 239 -14.84 15.85 -15.38
CA ASN A 239 -16.02 15.00 -15.55
C ASN A 239 -17.13 15.40 -14.55
N LYS A 240 -18.21 14.60 -14.52
CA LYS A 240 -19.36 14.84 -13.63
C LYS A 240 -19.03 14.76 -12.13
N GLU A 241 -17.89 14.22 -11.72
CA GLU A 241 -17.46 14.10 -10.32
C GLU A 241 -16.38 15.14 -9.96
N GLY A 242 -16.10 16.09 -10.85
CA GLY A 242 -15.01 17.05 -10.66
C GLY A 242 -13.63 16.50 -10.95
N PHE A 243 -13.53 15.25 -11.43
CA PHE A 243 -12.25 14.61 -11.73
C PHE A 243 -11.67 15.07 -13.07
N PHE A 244 -10.37 15.24 -13.11
CA PHE A 244 -9.60 15.47 -14.35
C PHE A 244 -8.29 14.69 -14.32
N ALA A 245 -7.80 14.32 -15.50
CA ALA A 245 -6.46 13.77 -15.68
C ALA A 245 -5.92 14.10 -17.07
N PHE A 246 -4.63 14.33 -17.17
CA PHE A 246 -3.91 14.50 -18.43
C PHE A 246 -2.41 14.22 -18.24
N LYS A 247 -1.68 14.18 -19.35
CA LYS A 247 -0.22 14.06 -19.35
C LYS A 247 0.42 15.15 -20.19
N ILE A 248 1.67 15.42 -19.86
CA ILE A 248 2.51 16.48 -20.45
C ILE A 248 3.93 15.94 -20.66
N LYS A 249 4.77 16.65 -21.42
CA LYS A 249 6.20 16.37 -21.44
C LYS A 249 6.90 16.99 -20.23
N ARG A 250 7.91 16.29 -19.69
CA ARG A 250 8.76 16.79 -18.60
C ARG A 250 9.52 18.07 -18.97
N THR A 251 9.75 18.28 -20.26
CA THR A 251 10.41 19.48 -20.80
C THR A 251 9.48 20.70 -20.90
N GLU A 252 8.16 20.49 -20.83
CA GLU A 252 7.22 21.60 -20.78
C GLU A 252 7.35 22.29 -19.43
N ALA A 253 7.49 23.62 -19.44
CA ALA A 253 7.39 24.40 -18.22
C ALA A 253 5.94 24.34 -17.74
N VAL A 254 5.73 23.91 -16.50
CA VAL A 254 4.40 23.75 -15.90
C VAL A 254 4.26 24.65 -14.69
N PRO A 255 4.27 25.98 -14.87
CA PRO A 255 4.28 26.87 -13.72
C PRO A 255 2.93 26.90 -13.01
N GLU A 256 1.82 26.82 -13.75
CA GLU A 256 0.50 27.19 -13.22
C GLU A 256 -0.64 26.44 -13.95
N LEU A 257 -1.49 25.78 -13.17
CA LEU A 257 -2.79 25.30 -13.61
C LEU A 257 -3.81 26.41 -13.44
N GLU A 258 -4.58 26.69 -14.48
CA GLU A 258 -5.68 27.64 -14.44
C GLU A 258 -7.02 26.90 -14.58
N LEU A 259 -7.96 27.22 -13.69
CA LEU A 259 -9.31 26.67 -13.65
C LEU A 259 -10.32 27.78 -13.92
N LEU A 260 -11.20 27.56 -14.90
CA LEU A 260 -12.25 28.52 -15.24
C LEU A 260 -13.58 28.10 -14.62
N VAL A 261 -13.95 28.75 -13.50
CA VAL A 261 -15.18 28.46 -12.74
C VAL A 261 -16.12 29.65 -12.89
N GLU A 262 -17.27 29.46 -13.55
CA GLU A 262 -18.31 30.51 -13.71
C GLU A 262 -17.76 31.86 -14.21
N GLY A 263 -16.76 31.83 -15.11
CA GLY A 263 -16.11 33.02 -15.65
C GLY A 263 -15.01 33.62 -14.77
N LYS A 264 -14.72 33.06 -13.60
CA LYS A 264 -13.58 33.41 -12.74
C LYS A 264 -12.41 32.44 -12.97
N SER A 265 -11.20 33.01 -13.00
CA SER A 265 -9.96 32.26 -13.12
C SER A 265 -9.39 31.98 -11.73
N ILE A 266 -9.17 30.71 -11.41
CA ILE A 266 -8.45 30.26 -10.22
C ILE A 266 -7.12 29.68 -10.70
N LYS A 267 -6.02 30.11 -10.09
CA LYS A 267 -4.67 29.70 -10.48
C LYS A 267 -4.02 28.91 -9.36
N GLN A 268 -3.49 27.75 -9.69
CA GLN A 268 -2.77 26.86 -8.78
C GLN A 268 -1.36 26.63 -9.32
N ARG A 269 -0.36 27.11 -8.59
CA ARG A 269 1.04 26.78 -8.90
C ARG A 269 1.26 25.30 -8.63
N ILE A 270 1.95 24.63 -9.55
CA ILE A 270 2.35 23.23 -9.37
C ILE A 270 3.87 23.11 -9.48
N GLU A 271 4.42 22.22 -8.67
CA GLU A 271 5.84 21.89 -8.66
C GLU A 271 6.00 20.45 -9.15
N ILE A 272 6.86 20.28 -10.16
CA ILE A 272 7.20 18.98 -10.69
C ILE A 272 8.59 18.63 -10.20
N LEU A 273 8.64 17.65 -9.31
CA LEU A 273 9.91 17.10 -8.85
C LEU A 273 10.45 16.12 -9.92
N PRO A 274 11.75 16.19 -10.27
CA PRO A 274 12.33 15.34 -11.32
C PRO A 274 12.13 13.85 -11.10
N GLU A 275 12.11 13.41 -9.85
CA GLU A 275 11.94 12.03 -9.43
C GLU A 275 10.48 11.56 -9.45
N ASN A 276 9.49 12.43 -9.65
CA ASN A 276 8.09 12.02 -9.68
C ASN A 276 7.65 11.71 -11.12
N ASP A 277 6.76 10.74 -11.29
CA ASP A 277 6.10 10.46 -12.58
C ASP A 277 4.72 11.12 -12.66
N TRP A 278 4.15 11.49 -11.51
CA TRP A 278 2.85 12.11 -11.44
C TRP A 278 2.63 12.99 -10.22
N LEU A 279 1.64 13.88 -10.31
CA LEU A 279 1.14 14.71 -9.22
C LEU A 279 -0.39 14.63 -9.14
N SER A 280 -0.90 14.42 -7.93
CA SER A 280 -2.33 14.56 -7.63
C SER A 280 -2.63 15.96 -7.10
N VAL A 281 -3.60 16.67 -7.68
CA VAL A 281 -3.97 18.04 -7.29
C VAL A 281 -5.46 18.07 -6.91
N ASN A 282 -5.75 18.39 -5.65
CA ASN A 282 -7.12 18.58 -5.19
C ASN A 282 -7.35 20.06 -4.90
N ILE A 283 -8.35 20.66 -5.52
CA ILE A 283 -8.64 22.09 -5.44
C ILE A 283 -10.04 22.26 -4.90
N GLY A 284 -10.16 22.95 -3.76
CA GLY A 284 -11.44 23.32 -3.20
C GLY A 284 -11.86 24.69 -3.70
N ILE A 285 -13.10 24.81 -4.18
CA ILE A 285 -13.73 26.06 -4.60
C ILE A 285 -14.97 26.39 -3.76
#